data_AF-A0A1W6CZ02-F1
#
_entry.id   AF-A0A1W6CZ02-F1
#
_cell.length_a   1.000
_cell.length_b   1.000
_cell.length_c   1.000
_cell.angle_alpha   90.00
_cell.angle_beta   90.00
_cell.angle_gamma   90.00
#
_symmetry.space_group_name_H-M   'P 1'
#
loop_
_entity.id
_entity.type
_entity.pdbx_description
1 polymer ?
#
loop_
_entity_poly.entity_id
_entity_poly.type
_entity_poly.pdbx_seq_one_letter_code
_entity_poly.pdbx_strand_id
1 'polypeptide(L)'
;MAGTRITFDATLDDAAAQTRLAELYERMDNHQGFLQNVGEHLLNAVRDRFAAQAGPDGAEWAKLKPATIRERERKRFTPIQILTRHTRSGLRASINLKVGNDQVTIGTPKAYAAIHQFGGTINKPAREGVIYRHVSWKPQKLSNRFAPLKGRKEQPKANLAEKVAIKAHEISMPARPFLGFSAEDQAEVIRIASDWLGD
;
A
#
# COMPACT_ATOMS: atom_id res chain seq x y z
N MET A 1 -33.24 30.46 44.89
CA MET A 1 -32.87 29.97 43.56
C MET A 1 -31.41 30.32 43.34
N ALA A 2 -30.50 29.34 43.45
CA ALA A 2 -29.09 29.53 43.19
C ALA A 2 -28.83 29.39 41.69
N GLY A 3 -28.05 30.29 41.09
CA GLY A 3 -27.70 30.25 39.67
C GLY A 3 -26.36 30.94 39.41
N THR A 4 -25.58 30.37 38.49
CA THR A 4 -24.27 30.89 38.09
C THR A 4 -24.44 31.78 36.86
N ARG A 5 -23.94 33.02 36.94
CA ARG A 5 -23.88 33.96 35.81
C ARG A 5 -22.44 34.05 35.35
N ILE A 6 -22.18 33.68 34.10
CA ILE A 6 -20.89 33.94 33.45
C ILE A 6 -21.07 35.19 32.60
N THR A 7 -20.28 36.22 32.90
CA THR A 7 -20.17 37.45 32.09
C THR A 7 -18.77 37.49 31.51
N PHE A 8 -18.67 37.78 30.21
CA PHE A 8 -17.41 37.94 29.50
C PHE A 8 -17.37 39.38 28.96
N ASP A 9 -16.38 40.14 29.42
CA ASP A 9 -16.05 41.45 28.84
C ASP A 9 -14.86 41.25 27.90
N ALA A 10 -15.00 41.61 26.63
CA ALA A 10 -13.96 41.51 25.62
C ALA A 10 -13.64 42.90 25.05
N THR A 11 -12.40 43.34 25.19
CA THR A 11 -11.87 44.56 24.57
C THR A 11 -10.97 44.18 23.40
N LEU A 12 -11.21 44.75 22.22
CA LEU A 12 -10.42 44.51 21.01
C LEU A 12 -9.35 45.60 20.88
N ASP A 13 -8.09 45.20 20.78
CA ASP A 13 -7.00 46.09 20.38
C ASP A 13 -6.78 45.96 18.87
N ASP A 14 -7.15 47.01 18.13
CA ASP A 14 -7.11 47.03 16.67
C ASP A 14 -5.68 46.86 16.12
N ALA A 15 -4.65 47.40 16.79
CA ALA A 15 -3.28 47.32 16.32
C ALA A 15 -2.71 45.91 16.51
N ALA A 16 -2.97 45.30 17.67
CA ALA A 16 -2.62 43.91 17.93
C ALA A 16 -3.38 42.94 17.00
N ALA A 17 -4.66 43.21 16.73
CA ALA A 17 -5.48 42.41 15.82
C ALA A 17 -4.96 42.46 14.37
N GLN A 18 -4.58 43.64 13.88
CA GLN A 18 -3.99 43.80 12.54
C GLN A 18 -2.65 43.07 12.40
N THR A 19 -1.79 43.16 13.44
CA THR A 19 -0.50 42.47 13.45
C THR A 19 -0.69 40.95 13.35
N ARG A 20 -1.59 40.40 14.19
CA ARG A 20 -1.88 38.96 14.20
C ARG A 20 -2.52 38.48 12.90
N LEU A 21 -3.40 39.29 12.29
CA LEU A 21 -3.98 38.96 10.99
C LEU A 21 -2.93 38.94 9.86
N ALA A 22 -1.97 39.87 9.87
CA ALA A 22 -0.87 39.88 8.91
C ALA A 22 0.04 38.65 9.08
N GLU A 23 0.38 38.26 10.32
CA GLU A 23 1.15 37.05 10.60
C GLU A 23 0.44 35.78 10.11
N LEU A 24 -0.88 35.68 10.32
CA LEU A 24 -1.69 34.58 9.81
C LEU A 24 -1.67 34.52 8.29
N TYR A 25 -1.80 35.67 7.63
CA TYR A 25 -1.76 35.75 6.17
C TYR A 25 -0.41 35.26 5.62
N GLU A 26 0.71 35.73 6.18
CA GLU A 26 2.06 35.31 5.78
C GLU A 26 2.27 33.79 5.98
N ARG A 27 1.75 33.23 7.07
CA ARG A 27 1.80 31.78 7.29
C ARG A 27 0.95 31.05 6.25
N MET A 28 -0.28 31.50 6.00
CA MET A 28 -1.15 30.91 4.98
C MET A 28 -0.53 30.95 3.58
N ASP A 29 0.23 31.99 3.26
CA ASP A 29 1.01 32.07 2.02
C ASP A 29 2.15 31.03 2.02
N ASN A 30 2.84 30.84 3.16
CA ASN A 30 3.86 29.80 3.34
C ASN A 30 3.36 28.56 4.10
N HIS A 31 2.42 27.85 3.51
CA HIS A 31 1.81 26.65 4.09
C HIS A 31 2.67 25.38 3.92
N GLN A 32 3.92 25.50 3.47
CA GLN A 32 4.82 24.37 3.28
C GLN A 32 5.06 23.58 4.58
N GLY A 33 5.19 24.28 5.71
CA GLY A 33 5.35 23.64 7.03
C GLY A 33 4.14 22.80 7.44
N PHE A 34 2.93 23.34 7.23
CA PHE A 34 1.67 22.60 7.44
C PHE A 34 1.60 21.36 6.54
N LEU A 35 1.85 21.52 5.24
CA LEU A 35 1.83 20.43 4.27
C LEU A 35 2.85 19.34 4.59
N GLN A 36 4.03 19.69 5.09
CA GLN A 36 5.02 18.72 5.52
C GLN A 36 4.49 17.87 6.69
N ASN A 37 3.93 18.49 7.71
CA ASN A 37 3.38 17.77 8.87
C ASN A 37 2.22 16.85 8.46
N VAL A 38 1.31 17.32 7.61
CA VAL A 38 0.22 16.49 7.04
C VAL A 38 0.79 15.31 6.25
N GLY A 39 1.79 15.56 5.41
CA GLY A 39 2.43 14.53 4.61
C GLY A 39 3.11 13.45 5.43
N GLU A 40 3.83 13.83 6.48
CA GLU A 40 4.47 12.91 7.41
C GLU A 40 3.45 12.08 8.19
N HIS A 41 2.37 12.72 8.67
CA HIS A 41 1.26 12.03 9.31
C HIS A 41 0.65 10.97 8.37
N LEU A 42 0.29 11.35 7.14
CA LEU A 42 -0.29 10.42 6.17
C LEU A 42 0.66 9.27 5.81
N LEU A 43 1.95 9.54 5.69
CA LEU A 43 2.95 8.50 5.44
C LEU A 43 3.01 7.49 6.59
N ASN A 44 2.90 7.96 7.83
CA ASN A 44 2.86 7.10 9.02
C ASN A 44 1.54 6.32 9.10
N ALA A 45 0.39 6.97 8.88
CA ALA A 45 -0.92 6.31 8.82
C ALA A 45 -0.92 5.17 7.79
N VAL A 46 -0.34 5.40 6.60
CA VAL A 46 -0.16 4.35 5.59
C VAL A 46 0.72 3.21 6.12
N ARG A 47 1.85 3.51 6.77
CA ARG A 47 2.72 2.47 7.34
C ARG A 47 2.02 1.64 8.41
N ASP A 48 1.16 2.26 9.20
CA ASP A 48 0.37 1.62 10.25
C ASP A 48 -0.71 0.71 9.66
N ARG A 49 -1.39 1.15 8.59
CA ARG A 49 -2.30 0.30 7.80
C ARG A 49 -1.63 -0.97 7.28
N PHE A 50 -0.39 -0.88 6.81
CA PHE A 50 0.37 -2.08 6.41
C PHE A 50 0.72 -2.99 7.59
N ALA A 51 0.97 -2.44 8.78
CA ALA A 51 1.25 -3.21 9.98
C ALA A 51 -0.01 -3.91 10.51
N ALA A 52 -1.12 -3.17 10.59
CA ALA A 52 -2.45 -3.65 10.99
C ALA A 52 -3.11 -4.54 9.92
N GLN A 53 -2.66 -4.46 8.67
CA GLN A 53 -3.27 -5.12 7.51
C GLN A 53 -4.74 -4.72 7.33
N ALA A 54 -5.03 -3.43 7.52
CA ALA A 54 -6.36 -2.85 7.45
C ALA A 54 -6.38 -1.59 6.58
N GLY A 55 -7.55 -1.27 6.03
CA GLY A 55 -7.78 -0.09 5.21
C GLY A 55 -7.93 1.21 6.00
N PRO A 56 -8.04 2.36 5.30
CA PRO A 56 -8.35 3.65 5.92
C PRO A 56 -9.74 3.67 6.58
N ASP A 57 -10.64 2.78 6.19
CA ASP A 57 -11.96 2.58 6.82
C ASP A 57 -11.90 1.68 8.06
N GLY A 58 -10.71 1.19 8.43
CA GLY A 58 -10.52 0.22 9.51
C GLY A 58 -10.84 -1.22 9.12
N ALA A 59 -11.31 -1.48 7.89
CA ALA A 59 -11.65 -2.83 7.46
C ALA A 59 -10.39 -3.68 7.21
N GLU A 60 -10.34 -4.88 7.80
CA GLU A 60 -9.22 -5.81 7.56
C GLU A 60 -9.13 -6.21 6.09
N TRP A 61 -7.91 -6.25 5.57
CA TRP A 61 -7.66 -6.71 4.21
C TRP A 61 -7.98 -8.19 4.03
N ALA A 62 -8.50 -8.52 2.84
CA ALA A 62 -8.75 -9.90 2.47
C ALA A 62 -7.50 -10.77 2.62
N LYS A 63 -7.65 -11.86 3.39
CA LYS A 63 -6.58 -12.79 3.76
C LYS A 63 -5.88 -13.39 2.53
N LEU A 64 -4.63 -13.80 2.71
CA LEU A 64 -3.87 -14.50 1.67
C LEU A 64 -4.48 -15.88 1.40
N LYS A 65 -4.35 -16.37 0.17
CA LYS A 65 -4.75 -17.74 -0.18
C LYS A 65 -3.92 -18.75 0.65
N PRO A 66 -4.51 -19.87 1.09
CA PRO A 66 -3.78 -20.90 1.85
C PRO A 66 -2.53 -21.41 1.15
N ALA A 67 -2.56 -21.51 -0.19
CA ALA A 67 -1.39 -21.90 -0.98
C ALA A 67 -0.23 -20.89 -0.86
N THR A 68 -0.52 -19.58 -0.83
CA THR A 68 0.48 -18.52 -0.65
C THR A 68 1.07 -18.54 0.75
N ILE A 69 0.25 -18.81 1.77
CA ILE A 69 0.70 -18.96 3.16
C ILE A 69 1.70 -20.12 3.25
N ARG A 70 1.30 -21.32 2.81
CA ARG A 70 2.15 -22.52 2.80
C ARG A 70 3.46 -22.31 2.02
N GLU A 71 3.40 -21.60 0.90
CA GLU A 71 4.60 -21.28 0.12
C GLU A 71 5.57 -20.40 0.92
N ARG A 72 5.06 -19.38 1.62
CA ARG A 72 5.88 -18.47 2.44
C ARG A 72 6.45 -19.17 3.66
N GLU A 73 5.68 -20.00 4.34
CA GLU A 73 6.14 -20.83 5.46
C GLU A 73 7.29 -21.74 5.03
N ARG A 74 7.13 -22.47 3.92
CA ARG A 74 8.17 -23.32 3.36
C ARG A 74 9.45 -22.55 3.03
N LYS A 75 9.32 -21.30 2.58
CA LYS A 75 10.44 -20.40 2.27
C LYS A 75 10.97 -19.64 3.50
N ARG A 76 10.42 -19.88 4.69
CA ARG A 76 10.78 -19.20 5.95
C ARG A 76 10.61 -17.67 5.88
N PHE A 77 9.62 -17.20 5.14
CA PHE A 77 9.25 -15.78 5.09
C PHE A 77 8.22 -15.48 6.18
N THR A 78 8.71 -15.37 7.41
CA THR A 78 7.94 -15.02 8.61
C THR A 78 8.42 -13.67 9.18
N PRO A 79 7.53 -12.80 9.68
CA PRO A 79 6.07 -12.97 9.76
C PRO A 79 5.37 -12.88 8.40
N ILE A 80 4.23 -13.57 8.26
CA ILE A 80 3.45 -13.54 7.02
C ILE A 80 2.55 -12.31 7.03
N GLN A 81 2.96 -11.29 6.29
CA GLN A 81 2.21 -10.05 6.17
C GLN A 81 1.61 -9.87 4.77
N ILE A 82 0.39 -9.36 4.69
CA ILE A 82 -0.25 -8.99 3.44
C ILE A 82 0.47 -7.77 2.83
N LEU A 83 0.71 -7.80 1.51
CA LEU A 83 1.41 -6.76 0.73
C LEU A 83 2.84 -6.39 1.19
N THR A 84 3.35 -7.06 2.23
CA THR A 84 4.71 -6.91 2.75
C THR A 84 5.40 -8.26 2.69
N ARG A 85 6.45 -8.36 1.88
CA ARG A 85 7.33 -9.54 1.87
C ARG A 85 8.59 -9.29 2.70
N HIS A 86 9.12 -8.08 2.63
CA HIS A 86 10.23 -7.59 3.44
C HIS A 86 9.90 -6.18 3.91
N THR A 87 10.41 -5.78 5.06
CA THR A 87 10.18 -4.41 5.58
C THR A 87 10.94 -3.34 4.78
N ARG A 88 12.07 -3.73 4.16
CA ARG A 88 12.96 -2.83 3.40
C ARG A 88 12.71 -2.83 1.88
N SER A 89 11.78 -3.62 1.37
CA SER A 89 11.50 -3.70 -0.07
C SER A 89 10.05 -4.07 -0.38
N GLY A 90 9.63 -3.89 -1.63
CA GLY A 90 8.26 -4.17 -2.06
C GLY A 90 7.35 -2.94 -1.97
N LEU A 91 6.05 -3.18 -1.81
CA LEU A 91 5.04 -2.10 -1.92
C LEU A 91 5.17 -1.11 -0.76
N ARG A 92 5.10 -1.59 0.47
CA ARG A 92 5.21 -0.78 1.71
C ARG A 92 6.42 0.14 1.70
N ALA A 93 7.60 -0.39 1.36
CA ALA A 93 8.86 0.35 1.37
C ALA A 93 9.02 1.32 0.18
N SER A 94 8.15 1.22 -0.84
CA SER A 94 8.19 2.06 -2.04
C SER A 94 7.20 3.23 -2.01
N ILE A 95 6.53 3.44 -0.88
CA ILE A 95 5.60 4.55 -0.69
C ILE A 95 6.43 5.80 -0.39
N ASN A 96 6.26 6.82 -1.22
CA ASN A 96 6.99 8.07 -1.15
C ASN A 96 6.02 9.22 -0.90
N LEU A 97 6.53 10.21 -0.17
CA LEU A 97 5.90 11.49 0.06
C LEU A 97 6.64 12.54 -0.79
N LYS A 98 5.90 13.40 -1.47
CA LYS A 98 6.42 14.60 -2.12
C LYS A 98 5.59 15.79 -1.66
N VAL A 99 6.24 16.76 -1.04
CA VAL A 99 5.65 18.04 -0.64
C VAL A 99 6.05 19.07 -1.70
N GLY A 100 5.06 19.70 -2.32
CA GLY A 100 5.24 20.87 -3.17
C GLY A 100 4.81 22.14 -2.42
N ASN A 101 4.75 23.26 -3.12
CA ASN A 101 4.34 24.54 -2.52
C ASN A 101 2.88 24.46 -2.03
N ASP A 102 1.96 24.00 -2.90
CA ASP A 102 0.52 24.01 -2.60
C ASP A 102 -0.13 22.63 -2.52
N GLN A 103 0.68 21.56 -2.54
CA GLN A 103 0.15 20.21 -2.53
C GLN A 103 1.08 19.19 -1.86
N VAL A 104 0.46 18.18 -1.28
CA VAL A 104 1.13 16.96 -0.84
C VAL A 104 0.71 15.81 -1.74
N THR A 105 1.68 15.05 -2.22
CA THR A 105 1.44 13.86 -3.03
C THR A 105 2.06 12.65 -2.34
N ILE A 106 1.26 11.61 -2.13
CA ILE A 106 1.68 10.32 -1.59
C ILE A 106 1.38 9.21 -2.58
N GLY A 107 2.34 8.32 -2.81
CA GLY A 107 2.15 7.25 -3.78
C GLY A 107 3.34 6.32 -3.93
N THR A 108 3.28 5.46 -4.94
CA THR A 108 4.33 4.46 -5.21
C THR A 108 4.50 4.27 -6.72
N PRO A 109 5.74 4.06 -7.21
CA PRO A 109 5.99 3.76 -8.61
C PRO A 109 5.63 2.31 -8.99
N LYS A 110 5.16 1.47 -8.06
CA LYS A 110 4.85 0.06 -8.34
C LYS A 110 3.52 -0.05 -9.08
N ALA A 111 3.55 -0.45 -10.36
CA ALA A 111 2.33 -0.60 -11.18
C ALA A 111 1.26 -1.52 -10.55
N TYR A 112 1.67 -2.59 -9.86
CA TYR A 112 0.74 -3.52 -9.19
C TYR A 112 0.07 -2.91 -7.93
N ALA A 113 0.47 -1.70 -7.52
CA ALA A 113 -0.17 -1.00 -6.41
C ALA A 113 -1.63 -0.66 -6.71
N ALA A 114 -1.93 -0.27 -7.96
CA ALA A 114 -3.28 0.14 -8.35
C ALA A 114 -4.30 -0.98 -8.18
N ILE A 115 -3.99 -2.20 -8.64
CA ILE A 115 -4.89 -3.35 -8.47
C ILE A 115 -5.06 -3.74 -7.00
N HIS A 116 -4.10 -3.42 -6.13
CA HIS A 116 -4.27 -3.61 -4.69
C HIS A 116 -5.07 -2.48 -4.05
N GLN A 117 -4.92 -1.24 -4.50
CA GLN A 117 -5.71 -0.12 -3.97
C GLN A 117 -7.19 -0.28 -4.31
N PHE A 118 -7.51 -0.56 -5.57
CA PHE A 118 -8.89 -0.53 -6.08
C PHE A 118 -9.52 -1.93 -6.22
N GLY A 119 -8.72 -3.00 -6.18
CA GLY A 119 -9.18 -4.32 -6.60
C GLY A 119 -9.39 -4.40 -8.12
N GLY A 120 -9.85 -5.55 -8.59
CA GLY A 120 -10.27 -5.73 -9.98
C GLY A 120 -9.92 -7.09 -10.56
N THR A 121 -10.17 -7.25 -11.85
CA THR A 121 -9.96 -8.50 -12.58
C THR A 121 -8.79 -8.39 -13.53
N ILE A 122 -7.85 -9.33 -13.44
CA ILE A 122 -6.73 -9.44 -14.37
C ILE A 122 -7.08 -10.49 -15.42
N ASN A 123 -7.24 -10.04 -16.67
CA ASN A 123 -7.51 -10.92 -17.80
C ASN A 123 -6.20 -11.51 -18.31
N LYS A 124 -6.14 -12.85 -18.39
CA LYS A 124 -5.03 -13.58 -19.01
C LYS A 124 -5.51 -14.16 -20.33
N PRO A 125 -5.03 -13.65 -21.49
CA PRO A 125 -5.43 -14.18 -22.78
C PRO A 125 -4.92 -15.61 -22.97
N ALA A 126 -5.56 -16.34 -23.89
CA ALA A 126 -5.10 -17.65 -24.29
C ALA A 126 -3.70 -17.55 -24.89
N ARG A 127 -2.83 -18.50 -24.56
CA ARG A 127 -1.46 -18.55 -25.06
C ARG A 127 -0.96 -19.97 -25.17
N GLU A 128 0.02 -20.18 -26.02
CA GLU A 128 0.77 -21.43 -26.04
C GLU A 128 1.87 -21.39 -24.96
N GLY A 129 2.07 -22.51 -24.30
CA GLY A 129 3.18 -22.74 -23.37
C GLY A 129 3.94 -23.99 -23.77
N VAL A 130 5.24 -24.02 -23.53
CA VAL A 130 6.03 -25.24 -23.65
C VAL A 130 6.18 -25.85 -22.28
N ILE A 131 5.75 -27.10 -22.11
CA ILE A 131 6.00 -27.88 -20.91
C ILE A 131 7.14 -28.86 -21.15
N TYR A 132 8.01 -28.96 -20.17
CA TYR A 132 9.15 -29.85 -20.19
C TYR A 132 8.88 -31.06 -19.31
N ARG A 133 9.06 -32.25 -19.86
CA ARG A 133 8.83 -33.53 -19.18
C ARG A 133 10.00 -34.47 -19.42
N HIS A 134 10.10 -35.48 -18.57
CA HIS A 134 11.07 -36.56 -18.71
C HIS A 134 10.34 -37.87 -19.02
N VAL A 135 10.76 -38.52 -20.10
CA VAL A 135 10.39 -39.87 -20.52
C VAL A 135 11.54 -40.78 -20.17
N SER A 136 11.29 -41.82 -19.37
CA SER A 136 12.35 -42.79 -19.07
C SER A 136 12.62 -43.66 -20.29
N TRP A 137 13.87 -43.71 -20.75
CA TRP A 137 14.24 -44.39 -21.99
C TRP A 137 14.00 -45.90 -21.97
N LYS A 138 14.15 -46.57 -20.80
CA LYS A 138 13.96 -48.03 -20.66
C LYS A 138 12.49 -48.44 -20.78
N PRO A 139 11.58 -47.99 -19.89
CA PRO A 139 10.17 -48.37 -19.97
C PRO A 139 9.37 -47.51 -20.95
N GLN A 140 9.99 -46.50 -21.60
CA GLN A 140 9.32 -45.46 -22.40
C GLN A 140 8.14 -44.77 -21.70
N LYS A 141 8.15 -44.76 -20.35
CA LYS A 141 7.09 -44.18 -19.54
C LYS A 141 7.32 -42.68 -19.36
N LEU A 142 6.28 -41.91 -19.64
CA LEU A 142 6.23 -40.47 -19.43
C LEU A 142 5.96 -40.15 -17.95
N SER A 143 6.79 -39.32 -17.34
CA SER A 143 6.56 -38.87 -15.96
C SER A 143 5.39 -37.88 -15.88
N ASN A 144 4.55 -38.00 -14.85
CA ASN A 144 3.51 -37.02 -14.53
C ASN A 144 4.06 -35.72 -13.92
N ARG A 145 5.36 -35.65 -13.62
CA ARG A 145 5.99 -34.44 -13.09
C ARG A 145 6.60 -33.63 -14.22
N PHE A 146 6.49 -32.31 -14.11
CA PHE A 146 7.31 -31.40 -14.90
C PHE A 146 8.79 -31.59 -14.56
N ALA A 147 9.65 -31.55 -15.57
CA ALA A 147 11.09 -31.64 -15.44
C ALA A 147 11.71 -30.28 -15.79
N PRO A 148 12.68 -29.77 -15.01
CA PRO A 148 13.42 -28.59 -15.42
C PRO A 148 14.25 -28.91 -16.67
N LEU A 149 14.47 -27.91 -17.53
CA LEU A 149 15.27 -28.07 -18.74
C LEU A 149 16.70 -28.52 -18.40
N LYS A 150 17.34 -27.82 -17.45
CA LYS A 150 18.66 -28.13 -16.90
C LYS A 150 18.59 -28.51 -15.42
N GLY A 151 19.44 -29.44 -15.01
CA GLY A 151 19.68 -29.83 -13.63
C GLY A 151 20.70 -28.92 -12.91
N ARG A 152 21.06 -29.30 -11.68
CA ARG A 152 21.97 -28.54 -10.79
C ARG A 152 23.41 -28.39 -11.34
N LYS A 153 23.82 -29.25 -12.27
CA LYS A 153 25.12 -29.25 -12.97
C LYS A 153 24.94 -29.07 -14.47
N GLU A 154 23.93 -28.31 -14.88
CA GLU A 154 23.57 -28.07 -16.28
C GLU A 154 23.20 -29.29 -17.13
N GLN A 155 23.12 -30.48 -16.54
CA GLN A 155 22.74 -31.68 -17.27
C GLN A 155 21.28 -31.59 -17.75
N PRO A 156 20.98 -32.00 -19.00
CA PRO A 156 19.61 -32.01 -19.50
C PRO A 156 18.77 -32.98 -18.65
N LYS A 157 17.66 -32.48 -18.08
CA LYS A 157 16.74 -33.27 -17.25
C LYS A 157 15.39 -33.52 -17.91
N ALA A 158 15.04 -32.73 -18.91
CA ALA A 158 13.88 -32.98 -19.76
C ALA A 158 14.38 -33.50 -21.10
N ASN A 159 13.69 -34.50 -21.64
CA ASN A 159 13.91 -35.03 -22.98
C ASN A 159 12.67 -34.93 -23.87
N LEU A 160 11.57 -34.40 -23.33
CA LEU A 160 10.35 -34.09 -24.08
C LEU A 160 9.94 -32.64 -23.82
N ALA A 161 9.71 -31.92 -24.90
CA ALA A 161 9.11 -30.59 -24.90
C ALA A 161 7.77 -30.67 -25.65
N GLU A 162 6.67 -30.38 -24.96
CA GLU A 162 5.32 -30.43 -25.52
C GLU A 162 4.71 -29.03 -25.53
N LYS A 163 4.13 -28.64 -26.66
CA LYS A 163 3.37 -27.39 -26.76
C LYS A 163 1.95 -27.63 -26.25
N VAL A 164 1.53 -26.84 -25.28
CA VAL A 164 0.18 -26.91 -24.70
C VAL A 164 -0.54 -25.58 -24.83
N ALA A 165 -1.82 -25.64 -25.19
CA ALA A 165 -2.69 -24.48 -25.22
C ALA A 165 -3.19 -24.16 -23.80
N ILE A 166 -2.84 -22.98 -23.28
CA ILE A 166 -3.34 -22.45 -22.01
C ILE A 166 -4.53 -21.57 -22.34
N LYS A 167 -5.73 -21.97 -21.88
CA LYS A 167 -6.96 -21.22 -22.10
C LYS A 167 -6.93 -19.85 -21.41
N ALA A 168 -7.65 -18.90 -22.00
CA ALA A 168 -7.90 -17.61 -21.38
C ALA A 168 -8.59 -17.81 -20.03
N HIS A 169 -8.20 -17.04 -19.03
CA HIS A 169 -8.82 -17.06 -17.71
C HIS A 169 -8.65 -15.72 -17.02
N GLU A 170 -9.49 -15.52 -16.02
CA GLU A 170 -9.54 -14.29 -15.25
C GLU A 170 -9.05 -14.53 -13.83
N ILE A 171 -8.39 -13.53 -13.26
CA ILE A 171 -7.93 -13.56 -11.87
C ILE A 171 -8.57 -12.36 -11.16
N SER A 172 -9.56 -12.65 -10.32
CA SER A 172 -10.14 -11.65 -9.43
C SER A 172 -9.19 -11.34 -8.26
N MET A 173 -8.87 -10.07 -8.08
CA MET A 173 -8.00 -9.54 -7.03
C MET A 173 -8.84 -8.69 -6.08
N PRO A 174 -8.87 -9.02 -4.77
CA PRO A 174 -9.58 -8.20 -3.79
C PRO A 174 -8.83 -6.89 -3.56
N ALA A 175 -9.60 -5.82 -3.33
CA ALA A 175 -9.08 -4.54 -2.90
C ALA A 175 -8.47 -4.67 -1.49
N ARG A 176 -7.39 -3.94 -1.28
CA ARG A 176 -6.62 -3.80 -0.05
C ARG A 176 -6.17 -2.33 0.01
N PRO A 177 -7.12 -1.40 0.19
CA PRO A 177 -6.82 0.02 0.14
C PRO A 177 -5.83 0.36 1.26
N PHE A 178 -4.78 1.08 0.90
CA PHE A 178 -3.76 1.54 1.85
C PHE A 178 -3.59 3.06 1.78
N LEU A 179 -3.93 3.69 0.65
CA LEU A 179 -4.04 5.14 0.52
C LEU A 179 -5.47 5.59 0.82
N GLY A 180 -5.60 6.83 1.32
CA GLY A 180 -6.87 7.43 1.73
C GLY A 180 -6.76 8.10 3.09
N PHE A 181 -7.84 8.75 3.50
CA PHE A 181 -8.00 9.35 4.83
C PHE A 181 -9.03 8.55 5.62
N SER A 182 -8.67 8.14 6.84
CA SER A 182 -9.64 7.67 7.83
C SER A 182 -10.32 8.88 8.51
N ALA A 183 -11.32 8.61 9.35
CA ALA A 183 -11.92 9.64 10.19
C ALA A 183 -10.88 10.22 11.18
N GLU A 184 -10.01 9.37 11.72
CA GLU A 184 -8.92 9.74 12.61
C GLU A 184 -7.88 10.61 11.90
N ASP A 185 -7.50 10.27 10.66
CA ASP A 185 -6.54 11.08 9.90
C ASP A 185 -7.12 12.47 9.60
N GLN A 186 -8.42 12.57 9.28
CA GLN A 186 -9.06 13.87 9.06
C GLN A 186 -9.05 14.71 10.35
N ALA A 187 -9.36 14.12 11.49
CA ALA A 187 -9.30 14.79 12.78
C ALA A 187 -7.86 15.22 13.13
N GLU A 188 -6.86 14.41 12.81
CA GLU A 188 -5.45 14.76 13.00
C GLU A 188 -5.04 15.93 12.11
N VAL A 189 -5.42 15.92 10.83
CA VAL A 189 -5.11 17.02 9.90
C VAL A 189 -5.72 18.33 10.38
N ILE A 190 -6.95 18.30 10.90
CA ILE A 190 -7.59 19.48 11.49
C ILE A 190 -6.82 19.96 12.73
N ARG A 191 -6.32 19.04 13.56
CA ARG A 191 -5.48 19.40 14.70
C ARG A 191 -4.16 20.03 14.26
N ILE A 192 -3.46 19.42 13.30
CA ILE A 192 -2.24 19.96 12.70
C ILE A 192 -2.49 21.36 12.13
N ALA A 193 -3.62 21.58 11.47
CA ALA A 193 -4.00 22.90 10.95
C ALA A 193 -4.25 23.91 12.09
N SER A 194 -4.93 23.48 13.15
CA SER A 194 -5.25 24.34 14.29
C SER A 194 -4.00 24.74 15.07
N ASP A 195 -3.09 23.80 15.30
CA ASP A 195 -1.81 24.04 15.98
C ASP A 195 -0.96 24.99 15.13
N TRP A 196 -0.88 24.75 13.82
CA TRP A 196 -0.10 25.58 12.90
C TRP A 196 -0.61 27.02 12.75
N LEU A 197 -1.94 27.24 12.82
CA LEU A 197 -2.56 28.56 12.85
C LEU A 197 -2.55 29.22 14.24
N GLY A 198 -2.45 28.42 15.30
CA GLY A 198 -2.57 28.85 16.69
C GLY A 198 -1.26 29.30 17.34
N ASP A 199 -0.14 28.73 16.87
CA ASP A 199 1.22 29.21 17.17
C ASP A 199 1.46 30.63 16.64
#